data_AF-H3HCF3-F1
#
_entry.id   AF-H3HCF3-F1
#
_cell.length_a   1.000
_cell.length_b   1.000
_cell.length_c   1.000
_cell.angle_alpha   90.00
_cell.angle_beta   90.00
_cell.angle_gamma   90.00
#
_symmetry.space_group_name_H-M   'P 1'
#
loop_
_entity.id
_entity.type
_entity.pdbx_description
1 polymer ?
#
loop_
_entity_poly.entity_id
_entity_poly.type
_entity_poly.pdbx_seq_one_letter_code
_entity_poly.pdbx_strand_id
1 'polypeptide(L)'
;MIARMEESVCGKTDDSTLMSIYNMMLPATMQWVDKVAESRPKYASLTRLENYLFLSDNLKAINGSKELPLAQYATEAHDRYTENLQRYVASVWEYAFKQLVPLMASIESLMTTVPASEIQYHSPRQEVRRVLDSTASTFEKSVRIMHDRMKKHFRENPKMLPSVWKQLIAYGSSRVAVYALVAGDCYQLRFEPSPERGLEVLEKFAFTSS
;
A
#
# COMPACT_ATOMS: atom_id res chain seq x y z
N MET A 1 -7.98 39.14 14.83
CA MET A 1 -7.87 38.12 13.77
C MET A 1 -9.03 38.20 12.76
N ILE A 2 -10.26 38.54 13.18
CA ILE A 2 -11.42 38.76 12.30
C ILE A 2 -11.28 40.04 11.44
N ALA A 3 -10.69 41.12 11.97
CA ALA A 3 -10.55 42.40 11.26
C ALA A 3 -9.68 42.37 9.98
N ARG A 4 -8.80 41.38 9.80
CA ARG A 4 -7.97 41.26 8.58
C ARG A 4 -8.66 40.51 7.43
N MET A 5 -9.76 39.80 7.70
CA MET A 5 -10.52 39.11 6.65
C MET A 5 -11.56 40.02 5.98
N GLU A 6 -11.97 41.12 6.62
CA GLU A 6 -13.01 42.02 6.11
C GLU A 6 -12.48 43.04 5.08
N GLU A 7 -11.19 43.38 5.09
CA GLU A 7 -10.59 44.29 4.09
C GLU A 7 -10.42 43.65 2.70
N SER A 8 -10.60 42.34 2.57
CA SER A 8 -10.46 41.64 1.28
C SER A 8 -11.72 41.69 0.40
N VAL A 9 -12.79 42.39 0.83
CA VAL A 9 -14.08 42.49 0.12
C VAL A 9 -14.15 43.73 -0.80
N CYS A 10 -13.02 44.15 -1.38
CA CYS A 10 -12.95 45.26 -2.36
C CYS A 10 -12.28 44.87 -3.69
N GLY A 11 -12.59 43.68 -4.21
CA GLY A 11 -12.44 43.37 -5.64
C GLY A 11 -11.01 43.23 -6.20
N LYS A 12 -9.98 43.19 -5.35
CA LYS A 12 -8.62 42.77 -5.72
C LYS A 12 -8.14 41.74 -4.71
N THR A 13 -8.31 40.46 -5.02
CA THR A 13 -7.72 39.39 -4.23
C THR A 13 -6.21 39.44 -4.44
N ASP A 14 -5.47 40.01 -3.49
CA ASP A 14 -4.02 39.94 -3.51
C ASP A 14 -3.59 38.45 -3.43
N ASP A 15 -2.66 38.03 -4.29
CA ASP A 15 -2.12 36.67 -4.31
C ASP A 15 -1.58 36.23 -2.93
N SER A 16 -1.18 37.20 -2.09
CA SER A 16 -0.75 36.98 -0.70
C SER A 16 -1.87 36.46 0.22
N THR A 17 -3.11 36.93 0.02
CA THR A 17 -4.29 36.47 0.77
C THR A 17 -4.66 35.05 0.35
N LEU A 18 -4.68 34.77 -0.96
CA LEU A 18 -4.94 33.41 -1.48
C LEU A 18 -3.87 32.41 -1.02
N MET A 19 -2.60 32.78 -1.09
CA MET A 19 -1.50 31.96 -0.57
C MET A 19 -1.69 31.64 0.93
N SER A 20 -2.05 32.64 1.73
CA SER A 20 -2.31 32.46 3.17
C SER A 20 -3.47 31.49 3.44
N ILE A 21 -4.55 31.58 2.65
CA ILE A 21 -5.70 30.67 2.75
C ILE A 21 -5.29 29.24 2.42
N TYR A 22 -4.56 29.01 1.31
CA TYR A 22 -4.10 27.67 0.94
C TYR A 22 -3.15 27.07 1.98
N ASN A 23 -2.21 27.85 2.50
CA ASN A 23 -1.27 27.41 3.54
C ASN A 23 -1.97 27.09 4.88
N MET A 24 -3.18 27.59 5.11
CA MET A 24 -4.00 27.22 6.26
C MET A 24 -4.88 25.99 5.97
N MET A 25 -5.61 26.02 4.86
CA MET A 25 -6.65 25.04 4.56
C MET A 25 -6.10 23.67 4.16
N LEU A 26 -5.02 23.62 3.38
CA LEU A 26 -4.51 22.35 2.85
C LEU A 26 -3.89 21.48 3.96
N PRO A 27 -3.03 22.01 4.84
CA PRO A 27 -2.56 21.23 6.00
C PRO A 27 -3.70 20.75 6.90
N ALA A 28 -4.69 21.61 7.17
CA ALA A 28 -5.85 21.24 8.00
C ALA A 28 -6.68 20.13 7.35
N THR A 29 -6.88 20.18 6.03
CA THR A 29 -7.57 19.13 5.26
C THR A 29 -6.80 17.81 5.32
N MET A 30 -5.48 17.83 5.12
CA MET A 30 -4.65 16.63 5.18
C MET A 30 -4.65 16.01 6.60
N GLN A 31 -4.53 16.83 7.64
CA GLN A 31 -4.67 16.37 9.03
C GLN A 31 -6.06 15.77 9.31
N TRP A 32 -7.11 16.35 8.73
CA TRP A 32 -8.46 15.79 8.86
C TRP A 32 -8.58 14.43 8.16
N VAL A 33 -7.99 14.24 6.98
CA VAL A 33 -7.91 12.93 6.31
C VAL A 33 -7.25 11.89 7.21
N ASP A 34 -6.13 12.24 7.85
CA ASP A 34 -5.44 11.34 8.78
C ASP A 34 -6.32 10.97 9.98
N LYS A 35 -7.00 11.95 10.57
CA LYS A 35 -7.93 11.75 11.69
C LYS A 35 -9.11 10.84 11.30
N VAL A 36 -9.66 11.02 10.10
CA VAL A 36 -10.74 10.16 9.59
C VAL A 36 -10.23 8.73 9.38
N ALA A 37 -9.04 8.56 8.82
CA ALA A 37 -8.43 7.24 8.64
C ALA A 37 -8.20 6.53 9.98
N GLU A 38 -7.77 7.26 11.01
CA GLU A 38 -7.56 6.75 12.37
C GLU A 38 -8.85 6.29 13.06
N SER A 39 -10.00 6.88 12.72
CA SER A 39 -11.30 6.44 13.26
C SER A 39 -11.68 5.01 12.87
N ARG A 40 -11.07 4.47 11.80
CA ARG A 40 -11.28 3.09 11.32
C ARG A 40 -9.94 2.43 10.94
N PRO A 41 -9.13 1.99 11.93
CA PRO A 41 -7.76 1.52 11.70
C PRO A 41 -7.63 0.45 10.61
N LYS A 42 -8.60 -0.48 10.54
CA LYS A 42 -8.65 -1.56 9.52
C LYS A 42 -8.61 -1.05 8.08
N TYR A 43 -9.18 0.13 7.82
CA TYR A 43 -9.27 0.73 6.49
C TYR A 43 -8.38 1.97 6.35
N ALA A 44 -7.56 2.28 7.35
CA ALA A 44 -6.81 3.53 7.41
C ALA A 44 -5.91 3.75 6.18
N SER A 45 -5.15 2.73 5.76
CA SER A 45 -4.30 2.81 4.57
C SER A 45 -5.11 3.00 3.28
N LEU A 46 -6.28 2.35 3.17
CA LEU A 46 -7.18 2.52 2.02
C LEU A 46 -7.75 3.94 1.98
N THR A 47 -8.25 4.44 3.12
CA THR A 47 -8.80 5.79 3.24
C THR A 47 -7.75 6.84 2.88
N ARG A 48 -6.53 6.74 3.43
CA ARG A 48 -5.43 7.65 3.09
C ARG A 48 -5.06 7.56 1.61
N LEU A 49 -4.90 6.36 1.08
CA LEU A 49 -4.57 6.14 -0.33
C LEU A 49 -5.55 6.83 -1.28
N GLU A 50 -6.86 6.63 -1.12
CA GLU A 50 -7.86 7.20 -2.03
C GLU A 50 -7.91 8.73 -1.91
N ASN A 51 -7.91 9.25 -0.69
CA ASN A 51 -8.04 10.68 -0.44
C ASN A 51 -6.78 11.46 -0.87
N TYR A 52 -5.59 10.92 -0.58
CA TYR A 52 -4.34 11.60 -0.95
C TYR A 52 -4.05 11.54 -2.45
N LEU A 53 -4.47 10.48 -3.15
CA LEU A 53 -4.44 10.46 -4.61
C LEU A 53 -5.35 11.54 -5.19
N PHE A 54 -6.60 11.60 -4.69
CA PHE A 54 -7.56 12.62 -5.10
C PHE A 54 -7.03 14.03 -4.85
N LEU A 55 -6.47 14.31 -3.67
CA LEU A 55 -5.87 15.60 -3.35
C LEU A 55 -4.70 15.94 -4.28
N SER A 56 -3.75 15.02 -4.47
CA SER A 56 -2.61 15.21 -5.39
C SER A 56 -3.09 15.61 -6.79
N ASP A 57 -4.01 14.83 -7.35
CA ASP A 57 -4.43 14.99 -8.75
C ASP A 57 -5.22 16.27 -8.95
N ASN A 58 -6.12 16.61 -8.02
CA ASN A 58 -6.87 17.86 -8.08
C ASN A 58 -5.97 19.07 -7.90
N LEU A 59 -5.04 19.04 -6.93
CA LEU A 59 -4.09 20.13 -6.73
C LEU A 59 -3.20 20.34 -7.95
N LYS A 60 -2.74 19.27 -8.61
CA LYS A 60 -2.00 19.37 -9.88
C LYS A 60 -2.86 19.97 -11.00
N ALA A 61 -4.11 19.55 -11.11
CA ALA A 61 -5.01 20.02 -12.16
C ALA A 61 -5.34 21.53 -12.05
N ILE A 62 -5.47 22.05 -10.82
CA ILE A 62 -5.77 23.48 -10.58
C ILE A 62 -4.51 24.36 -10.48
N ASN A 63 -3.31 23.78 -10.53
CA ASN A 63 -2.04 24.51 -10.40
C ASN A 63 -1.69 25.29 -11.69
N GLY A 64 -2.53 26.27 -12.03
CA GLY A 64 -2.39 27.11 -13.22
C GLY A 64 -1.36 28.24 -13.09
N SER A 65 -0.99 28.64 -11.87
CA SER A 65 0.05 29.65 -11.59
C SER A 65 1.11 29.07 -10.65
N LYS A 66 2.39 29.27 -11.00
CA LYS A 66 3.55 28.82 -10.20
C LYS A 66 3.68 29.56 -8.85
N GLU A 67 2.91 30.62 -8.65
CA GLU A 67 3.00 31.48 -7.47
C GLU A 67 2.19 30.94 -6.28
N LEU A 68 1.24 30.03 -6.51
CA LEU A 68 0.47 29.42 -5.44
C LEU A 68 1.20 28.20 -4.85
N PRO A 69 1.03 27.91 -3.55
CA PRO A 69 1.70 26.80 -2.87
C PRO A 69 1.13 25.42 -3.24
N LEU A 70 0.37 25.29 -4.32
CA LEU A 70 -0.37 24.06 -4.63
C LEU A 70 0.55 22.91 -5.05
N ALA A 71 1.66 23.22 -5.70
CA ALA A 71 2.64 22.22 -6.14
C ALA A 71 3.27 21.45 -4.96
N GLN A 72 3.62 22.15 -3.86
CA GLN A 72 4.22 21.51 -2.69
C GLN A 72 3.21 20.57 -2.02
N TYR A 73 1.96 21.00 -1.85
CA TYR A 73 0.92 20.17 -1.24
C TYR A 73 0.47 19.01 -2.13
N ALA A 74 0.49 19.20 -3.45
CA ALA A 74 0.28 18.11 -4.39
C ALA A 74 1.37 17.04 -4.29
N THR A 75 2.63 17.46 -4.10
CA THR A 75 3.76 16.54 -3.90
C THR A 75 3.63 15.81 -2.57
N GLU A 76 3.37 16.53 -1.47
CA GLU A 76 3.18 15.92 -0.15
C GLU A 76 2.00 14.93 -0.14
N ALA A 77 0.87 15.29 -0.75
CA ALA A 77 -0.25 14.38 -0.91
C ALA A 77 0.14 13.15 -1.73
N HIS A 78 0.91 13.30 -2.80
CA HIS A 78 1.37 12.17 -3.60
C HIS A 78 2.32 11.24 -2.82
N ASP A 79 3.19 11.78 -1.98
CA ASP A 79 4.09 11.00 -1.13
C ASP A 79 3.29 10.19 -0.11
N ARG A 80 2.31 10.83 0.55
CA ARG A 80 1.39 10.15 1.48
C ARG A 80 0.54 9.08 0.78
N TYR A 81 0.11 9.33 -0.45
CA TYR A 81 -0.54 8.32 -1.29
C TYR A 81 0.38 7.11 -1.50
N THR A 82 1.62 7.35 -1.92
CA THR A 82 2.60 6.29 -2.24
C THR A 82 2.92 5.43 -1.02
N GLU A 83 3.12 6.06 0.14
CA GLU A 83 3.32 5.35 1.40
C GLU A 83 2.12 4.45 1.74
N ASN A 84 0.90 4.99 1.63
CA ASN A 84 -0.31 4.25 1.98
C ASN A 84 -0.68 3.18 0.94
N LEU A 85 -0.23 3.33 -0.31
CA LEU A 85 -0.28 2.30 -1.35
C LEU A 85 0.53 1.08 -0.97
N GLN A 86 1.78 1.29 -0.52
CA GLN A 86 2.63 0.21 -0.05
C GLN A 86 2.01 -0.50 1.15
N ARG A 87 1.53 0.24 2.15
CA ARG A 87 0.86 -0.31 3.33
C ARG A 87 -0.42 -1.07 2.97
N TYR A 88 -1.22 -0.53 2.06
CA TYR A 88 -2.46 -1.17 1.61
C TYR A 88 -2.16 -2.50 0.90
N VAL A 89 -1.22 -2.50 -0.03
CA VAL A 89 -0.79 -3.68 -0.76
C VAL A 89 -0.29 -4.77 0.19
N ALA A 90 0.58 -4.41 1.15
CA ALA A 90 1.05 -5.33 2.19
C ALA A 90 -0.11 -5.90 3.01
N SER A 91 -1.07 -5.06 3.43
CA SER A 91 -2.23 -5.52 4.20
C SER A 91 -3.14 -6.49 3.43
N VAL A 92 -3.25 -6.33 2.10
CA VAL A 92 -4.02 -7.25 1.26
C VAL A 92 -3.30 -8.59 1.13
N TRP A 93 -1.96 -8.56 1.00
CA TRP A 93 -1.12 -9.76 1.00
C TRP A 93 -1.23 -10.54 2.32
N GLU A 94 -1.07 -9.87 3.45
CA GLU A 94 -1.23 -10.44 4.80
C GLU A 94 -2.62 -11.03 5.03
N TYR A 95 -3.65 -10.35 4.53
CA TYR A 95 -5.03 -10.83 4.63
C TYR A 95 -5.21 -12.18 3.93
N ALA A 96 -4.57 -12.38 2.78
CA ALA A 96 -4.66 -13.61 2.01
C ALA A 96 -3.77 -14.73 2.58
N PHE A 97 -2.58 -14.37 3.08
CA PHE A 97 -1.55 -15.31 3.51
C PHE A 97 -1.32 -15.31 5.03
N LYS A 98 -2.41 -15.50 5.79
CA LYS A 98 -2.46 -15.32 7.25
C LYS A 98 -1.48 -16.16 8.07
N GLN A 99 -1.10 -17.35 7.60
CA GLN A 99 -0.13 -18.21 8.28
C GLN A 99 1.28 -18.02 7.74
N LEU A 100 1.41 -17.88 6.42
CA LEU A 100 2.70 -17.74 5.75
C LEU A 100 3.41 -16.45 6.14
N VAL A 101 2.71 -15.30 6.11
CA VAL A 101 3.37 -14.01 6.34
C VAL A 101 3.95 -13.90 7.76
N PRO A 102 3.22 -14.23 8.84
CA PRO A 102 3.79 -14.20 10.18
C PRO A 102 4.92 -15.21 10.38
N LEU A 103 4.81 -16.40 9.79
CA LEU A 103 5.87 -17.40 9.86
C LEU A 103 7.17 -16.86 9.23
N MET A 104 7.07 -16.34 8.00
CA MET A 104 8.22 -15.81 7.28
C MET A 104 8.83 -14.60 7.98
N ALA A 105 8.01 -13.69 8.51
CA ALA A 105 8.48 -12.55 9.29
C ALA A 105 9.23 -12.98 10.56
N SER A 106 8.76 -14.04 11.23
CA SER A 106 9.44 -14.62 12.40
C SER A 106 10.81 -15.18 12.02
N ILE A 107 10.90 -15.89 10.89
CA ILE A 107 12.16 -16.43 10.37
C ILE A 107 13.11 -15.32 9.94
N GLU A 108 12.65 -14.33 9.17
CA GLU A 108 13.44 -13.16 8.75
C GLU A 108 13.99 -12.40 9.98
N SER A 109 13.20 -12.28 11.05
CA SER A 109 13.65 -11.70 12.32
C SER A 109 14.78 -12.52 12.95
N LEU A 110 14.65 -13.86 13.01
CA LEU A 110 15.71 -14.73 13.52
C LEU A 110 16.99 -14.62 12.68
N MET A 111 16.88 -14.52 11.36
CA MET A 111 18.03 -14.39 10.45
C MET A 111 18.86 -13.12 10.68
N THR A 112 18.33 -12.12 11.39
CA THR A 112 19.12 -10.93 11.78
C THR A 112 20.17 -11.22 12.85
N THR A 113 20.04 -12.34 13.58
CA THR A 113 20.89 -12.70 14.73
C THR A 113 21.40 -14.13 14.72
N VAL A 114 20.77 -15.03 13.96
CA VAL A 114 21.06 -16.46 13.91
C VAL A 114 21.47 -16.88 12.50
N PRO A 115 22.57 -17.65 12.32
CA PRO A 115 22.96 -18.20 11.02
C PRO A 115 21.87 -19.09 10.40
N ALA A 116 21.71 -19.06 9.08
CA ALA A 116 20.68 -19.83 8.36
C ALA A 116 20.66 -21.33 8.72
N SER A 117 21.83 -21.95 8.91
CA SER A 117 21.97 -23.37 9.28
C SER A 117 21.38 -23.71 10.67
N GLU A 118 21.22 -22.73 11.53
CA GLU A 118 20.75 -22.88 12.92
C GLU A 118 19.29 -22.48 13.10
N ILE A 119 18.69 -21.79 12.12
CA ILE A 119 17.30 -21.31 12.17
C ILE A 119 16.31 -22.44 12.48
N GLN A 120 16.54 -23.65 11.94
CA GLN A 120 15.67 -24.81 12.16
C GLN A 120 15.58 -25.27 13.63
N TYR A 121 16.53 -24.88 14.49
CA TYR A 121 16.50 -25.16 15.92
C TYR A 121 15.56 -24.22 16.69
N HIS A 122 15.23 -23.06 16.11
CA HIS A 122 14.32 -22.06 16.70
C HIS A 122 12.91 -22.14 16.11
N SER A 123 12.80 -22.45 14.82
CA SER A 123 11.53 -22.65 14.14
C SER A 123 11.56 -24.00 13.42
N PRO A 124 10.86 -25.03 13.95
CA PRO A 124 11.00 -26.39 13.47
C PRO A 124 10.62 -26.56 12.01
N ARG A 125 11.49 -27.24 11.26
CA ARG A 125 11.32 -27.51 9.83
C ARG A 125 9.97 -28.16 9.47
N GLN A 126 9.42 -29.02 10.35
CA GLN A 126 8.13 -29.67 10.13
C GLN A 126 6.96 -28.68 10.09
N GLU A 127 6.98 -27.67 10.98
CA GLU A 127 5.96 -26.62 11.00
C GLU A 127 6.04 -25.76 9.74
N VAL A 128 7.25 -25.37 9.36
CA VAL A 128 7.51 -24.60 8.14
C VAL A 128 6.98 -25.33 6.92
N ARG A 129 7.36 -26.61 6.75
CA ARG A 129 6.86 -27.45 5.65
C ARG A 129 5.33 -27.47 5.59
N ARG A 130 4.66 -27.67 6.72
CA ARG A 130 3.19 -27.71 6.78
C ARG A 130 2.57 -26.40 6.26
N VAL A 131 3.12 -25.25 6.64
CA VAL A 131 2.63 -23.94 6.18
C VAL A 131 2.93 -23.73 4.70
N LEU A 132 4.09 -24.17 4.21
CA LEU A 132 4.44 -24.12 2.79
C LEU A 132 3.49 -24.99 1.94
N ASP A 133 3.25 -26.24 2.33
CA ASP A 133 2.36 -27.16 1.62
C ASP A 133 0.91 -26.63 1.59
N SER A 134 0.43 -26.07 2.71
CA SER A 134 -0.88 -25.41 2.79
C SER A 134 -0.96 -24.17 1.91
N THR A 135 0.14 -23.42 1.80
CA THR A 135 0.22 -22.23 0.94
C THR A 135 0.18 -22.66 -0.52
N ALA A 136 1.00 -23.63 -0.92
CA ALA A 136 1.10 -24.12 -2.29
C ALA A 136 -0.26 -24.60 -2.82
N SER A 137 -0.99 -25.39 -2.02
CA SER A 137 -2.32 -25.91 -2.39
C SER A 137 -3.41 -24.83 -2.48
N THR A 138 -3.20 -23.64 -1.90
CA THR A 138 -4.20 -22.56 -1.84
C THR A 138 -3.74 -21.25 -2.48
N PHE A 139 -2.58 -21.22 -3.11
CA PHE A 139 -1.95 -19.98 -3.59
C PHE A 139 -2.84 -19.24 -4.59
N GLU A 140 -3.29 -19.91 -5.65
CA GLU A 140 -4.14 -19.28 -6.66
C GLU A 140 -5.48 -18.80 -6.09
N LYS A 141 -6.07 -19.58 -5.16
CA LYS A 141 -7.28 -19.16 -4.44
C LYS A 141 -7.02 -17.90 -3.61
N SER A 142 -5.85 -17.79 -2.99
CA SER A 142 -5.44 -16.62 -2.21
C SER A 142 -5.25 -15.39 -3.09
N VAL A 143 -4.66 -15.56 -4.29
CA VAL A 143 -4.55 -14.49 -5.29
C VAL A 143 -5.93 -13.99 -5.73
N ARG A 144 -6.88 -14.90 -6.00
CA ARG A 144 -8.26 -14.52 -6.32
C ARG A 144 -8.93 -13.73 -5.19
N ILE A 145 -8.75 -14.18 -3.94
CA ILE A 145 -9.27 -13.47 -2.76
C ILE A 145 -8.71 -12.04 -2.67
N MET A 146 -7.42 -11.84 -2.95
CA MET A 146 -6.82 -10.50 -3.00
C MET A 146 -7.46 -9.64 -4.08
N HIS A 147 -7.60 -10.19 -5.30
CA HIS A 147 -8.21 -9.48 -6.42
C HIS A 147 -9.66 -9.07 -6.12
N ASP A 148 -10.49 -10.00 -5.67
CA ASP A 148 -11.90 -9.74 -5.34
C ASP A 148 -12.05 -8.71 -4.21
N ARG A 149 -11.16 -8.77 -3.23
CA ARG A 149 -11.11 -7.79 -2.13
C ARG A 149 -10.78 -6.40 -2.66
N MET A 150 -9.74 -6.28 -3.50
CA MET A 150 -9.38 -5.00 -4.11
C MET A 150 -10.49 -4.46 -5.00
N LYS A 151 -11.12 -5.32 -5.82
CA LYS A 151 -12.28 -4.96 -6.64
C LYS A 151 -13.44 -4.43 -5.80
N LYS A 152 -13.69 -5.02 -4.63
CA LYS A 152 -14.71 -4.54 -3.68
C LYS A 152 -14.34 -3.19 -3.07
N HIS A 153 -13.07 -2.99 -2.68
CA HIS A 153 -12.62 -1.73 -2.10
C HIS A 153 -12.67 -0.58 -3.11
N PHE A 154 -12.24 -0.81 -4.35
CA PHE A 154 -12.23 0.20 -5.42
C PHE A 154 -13.49 0.21 -6.27
N ARG A 155 -14.64 -0.22 -5.74
CA ARG A 155 -15.91 -0.28 -6.47
C ARG A 155 -16.30 1.09 -7.04
N GLU A 156 -16.12 2.14 -6.24
CA GLU A 156 -16.47 3.52 -6.61
C GLU A 156 -15.41 4.19 -7.51
N ASN A 157 -14.20 3.62 -7.59
CA ASN A 157 -13.14 4.09 -8.48
C ASN A 157 -12.43 2.92 -9.19
N PRO A 158 -13.11 2.23 -10.13
CA PRO A 158 -12.60 1.01 -10.74
C PRO A 158 -11.31 1.23 -11.56
N LYS A 159 -11.05 2.47 -11.98
CA LYS A 159 -9.83 2.86 -12.72
C LYS A 159 -8.55 2.71 -11.89
N MET A 160 -8.66 2.71 -10.55
CA MET A 160 -7.50 2.51 -9.67
C MET A 160 -7.04 1.06 -9.62
N LEU A 161 -7.95 0.09 -9.81
CA LEU A 161 -7.66 -1.32 -9.60
C LEU A 161 -6.46 -1.81 -10.42
N PRO A 162 -6.34 -1.55 -11.74
CA PRO A 162 -5.18 -2.00 -12.51
C PRO A 162 -3.84 -1.44 -11.99
N SER A 163 -3.82 -0.15 -11.62
CA SER A 163 -2.60 0.50 -11.09
C SER A 163 -2.20 -0.09 -9.73
N VAL A 164 -3.16 -0.26 -8.83
CA VAL A 164 -2.89 -0.84 -7.50
C VAL A 164 -2.54 -2.33 -7.59
N TRP A 165 -3.17 -3.06 -8.51
CA TRP A 165 -2.85 -4.47 -8.75
C TRP A 165 -1.42 -4.64 -9.29
N LYS A 166 -0.97 -3.75 -10.18
CA LYS A 166 0.43 -3.74 -10.63
C LYS A 166 1.42 -3.60 -9.45
N GLN A 167 1.09 -2.76 -8.47
CA GLN A 167 1.90 -2.64 -7.25
C GLN A 167 1.84 -3.90 -6.38
N LEU A 168 0.69 -4.58 -6.31
CA LEU A 168 0.58 -5.88 -5.65
C LEU A 168 1.43 -6.95 -6.36
N ILE A 169 1.49 -6.96 -7.68
CA ILE A 169 2.35 -7.89 -8.43
C ILE A 169 3.81 -7.67 -8.05
N ALA A 170 4.27 -6.41 -8.07
CA ALA A 170 5.65 -6.08 -7.70
C ALA A 170 5.98 -6.50 -6.26
N TYR A 171 5.11 -6.14 -5.31
CA TYR A 171 5.25 -6.53 -3.91
C TYR A 171 5.23 -8.05 -3.71
N GLY A 172 4.20 -8.72 -4.24
CA GLY A 172 3.98 -10.15 -4.10
C GLY A 172 5.12 -10.97 -4.71
N SER A 173 5.60 -10.59 -5.90
CA SER A 173 6.71 -11.28 -6.56
C SER A 173 8.01 -11.14 -5.76
N SER A 174 8.29 -9.96 -5.21
CA SER A 174 9.41 -9.74 -4.30
C SER A 174 9.29 -10.62 -3.05
N ARG A 175 8.10 -10.70 -2.43
CA ARG A 175 7.89 -11.54 -1.24
C ARG A 175 8.01 -13.03 -1.54
N VAL A 176 7.48 -13.50 -2.67
CA VAL A 176 7.62 -14.91 -3.07
C VAL A 176 9.09 -15.27 -3.30
N ALA A 177 9.89 -14.39 -3.91
CA ALA A 177 11.33 -14.61 -4.06
C ALA A 177 12.03 -14.73 -2.71
N VAL A 178 11.72 -13.83 -1.76
CA VAL A 178 12.24 -13.91 -0.38
C VAL A 178 11.83 -15.23 0.28
N TYR A 179 10.58 -15.66 0.14
CA TYR A 179 10.09 -16.91 0.74
C TYR A 179 10.79 -18.14 0.16
N ALA A 180 11.10 -18.12 -1.13
CA ALA A 180 11.87 -19.19 -1.78
C ALA A 180 13.31 -19.26 -1.23
N LEU A 181 13.97 -18.12 -1.05
CA LEU A 181 15.31 -18.05 -0.46
C LEU A 181 15.30 -18.55 0.99
N VAL A 182 14.37 -18.06 1.82
CA VAL A 182 14.23 -18.51 3.21
C VAL A 182 13.97 -20.01 3.30
N ALA A 183 13.06 -20.54 2.48
CA ALA A 183 12.77 -21.98 2.45
C ALA A 183 13.99 -22.82 2.04
N GLY A 184 14.76 -22.35 1.05
CA GLY A 184 15.95 -23.02 0.55
C GLY A 184 17.10 -22.99 1.56
N ASP A 185 17.50 -21.79 1.97
CA ASP A 185 18.72 -21.55 2.75
C ASP A 185 18.58 -22.04 4.19
N CYS A 186 17.42 -21.84 4.82
CA CYS A 186 17.23 -22.18 6.24
C CYS A 186 16.73 -23.61 6.45
N TYR A 187 16.09 -24.21 5.45
CA TYR A 187 15.36 -25.46 5.63
C TYR A 187 15.58 -26.52 4.55
N GLN A 188 16.30 -26.21 3.47
CA GLN A 188 16.43 -27.10 2.31
C GLN A 188 15.05 -27.57 1.83
N LEU A 189 14.10 -26.63 1.78
CA LEU A 189 12.75 -26.80 1.27
C LEU A 189 12.59 -25.96 0.01
N ARG A 190 11.61 -26.33 -0.81
CA ARG A 190 11.20 -25.53 -1.97
C ARG A 190 9.92 -24.78 -1.63
N PHE A 191 9.89 -23.48 -1.91
CA PHE A 191 8.65 -22.73 -1.91
C PHE A 191 7.87 -23.02 -3.20
N GLU A 192 6.62 -23.43 -3.07
CA GLU A 192 5.71 -23.64 -4.20
C GLU A 192 4.51 -22.68 -4.08
N PRO A 193 4.09 -22.00 -5.16
CA PRO A 193 4.71 -22.04 -6.50
C PRO A 193 6.11 -21.42 -6.52
N SER A 194 6.96 -21.83 -7.48
CA SER A 194 8.22 -21.13 -7.73
C SER A 194 8.00 -19.62 -7.96
N PRO A 195 9.01 -18.75 -7.76
CA PRO A 195 8.86 -17.32 -7.99
C PRO A 195 8.28 -16.96 -9.37
N GLU A 196 8.72 -17.64 -10.42
CA GLU A 196 8.24 -17.45 -11.79
C GLU A 196 6.76 -17.83 -11.89
N ARG A 197 6.40 -19.00 -11.35
CA ARG A 197 5.01 -19.46 -11.37
C ARG A 197 4.10 -18.60 -10.49
N GLY A 198 4.60 -18.10 -9.37
CA GLY A 198 3.90 -17.17 -8.49
C GLY A 198 3.58 -15.86 -9.23
N LEU A 199 4.56 -15.30 -9.94
CA LEU A 199 4.39 -14.12 -10.80
C LEU A 199 3.33 -14.39 -11.88
N GLU A 200 3.44 -15.49 -12.63
CA GLU A 200 2.45 -15.84 -13.66
C GLU A 200 1.02 -15.89 -13.09
N VAL A 201 0.83 -16.49 -11.90
CA VAL A 201 -0.48 -16.57 -11.26
C VAL A 201 -1.00 -15.18 -10.85
N LEU A 202 -0.15 -14.28 -10.37
CA LEU A 202 -0.51 -12.90 -10.06
C LEU A 202 -0.89 -12.11 -11.32
N GLU A 203 -0.14 -12.31 -12.41
CA GLU A 203 -0.36 -11.64 -13.70
C GLU A 203 -1.64 -12.08 -14.41
N LYS A 204 -2.10 -13.33 -14.22
CA LYS A 204 -3.40 -13.78 -14.73
C LYS A 204 -4.55 -12.83 -14.35
N PHE A 205 -4.46 -12.20 -13.18
CA PHE A 205 -5.48 -11.29 -12.68
C PHE A 205 -5.25 -9.82 -13.07
N ALA A 206 -4.11 -9.49 -13.71
CA ALA A 206 -3.83 -8.14 -14.19
C ALA A 206 -4.71 -7.74 -15.38
N PHE A 207 -5.09 -8.73 -16.20
CA PHE A 207 -5.83 -8.53 -17.45
C PHE A 207 -7.28 -9.02 -17.41
N THR A 208 -7.72 -9.62 -16.31
CA THR A 208 -9.13 -9.98 -16.10
C THR A 208 -9.95 -8.74 -15.74
N SER A 209 -10.06 -7.82 -16.69
CA SER A 209 -11.01 -6.71 -16.67
C SER A 209 -12.05 -6.94 -17.76
N SER A 210 -13.03 -7.79 -17.47
CA SER A 210 -14.28 -7.92 -18.22
C SER A 210 -15.36 -8.42 -17.27
#